data_AF-A0A074YNJ9-F1
#
_entry.id   AF-A0A074YNJ9-F1
#
_cell.length_a   1.000
_cell.length_b   1.000
_cell.length_c   1.000
_cell.angle_alpha   90.00
_cell.angle_beta   90.00
_cell.angle_gamma   90.00
#
_symmetry.space_group_name_H-M   'P 1'
#
loop_
_entity.id
_entity.type
_entity.pdbx_description
1 polymer ?
#
loop_
_entity_poly.entity_id
_entity_poly.type
_entity_poly.pdbx_seq_one_letter_code
_entity_poly.pdbx_strand_id
1 'polypeptide(L)'
;MKVNILSYNAVAAWRWDMPEDDDCGICRVQFDGTCPKCKFPGDDCPIIMGQCTHSFHMHCLDTWIKQESSQGRCPMCRQVFRIKGTADQSEAQPEQTPES
;
A
#
# COMPACT_ATOMS: atom_id res chain seq x y z
N MET A 1 -45.57 -12.85 -18.28
CA MET A 1 -44.63 -13.90 -18.71
C MET A 1 -43.66 -14.17 -17.55
N LYS A 2 -43.43 -15.42 -17.15
CA LYS A 2 -42.70 -15.78 -15.92
C LYS A 2 -41.53 -16.69 -16.29
N VAL A 3 -40.30 -16.27 -15.99
CA VAL A 3 -39.08 -17.02 -16.30
C VAL A 3 -38.53 -17.59 -14.99
N ASN A 4 -38.19 -18.88 -14.97
CA ASN A 4 -37.59 -19.56 -13.82
C ASN A 4 -36.14 -19.93 -14.16
N ILE A 5 -35.19 -19.50 -13.33
CA ILE A 5 -33.78 -19.91 -13.44
C ILE A 5 -33.65 -21.29 -12.78
N LEU A 6 -33.21 -22.29 -13.53
CA LEU A 6 -33.09 -23.68 -13.05
C LEU A 6 -31.77 -23.93 -12.31
N SER A 7 -30.69 -23.30 -12.76
CA SER A 7 -29.38 -23.38 -12.12
C SER A 7 -28.54 -22.15 -12.49
N TYR A 8 -27.64 -21.78 -11.58
CA TYR A 8 -26.73 -20.65 -11.77
C TYR A 8 -25.33 -21.04 -11.28
N ASN A 9 -24.33 -20.91 -12.15
CA ASN A 9 -22.93 -21.11 -11.80
C ASN A 9 -22.22 -19.77 -11.90
N ALA A 10 -21.98 -19.15 -10.75
CA ALA A 10 -21.30 -17.86 -10.65
C ALA A 10 -19.79 -18.04 -10.65
N VAL A 11 -19.07 -17.13 -11.32
CA VAL A 11 -17.63 -16.97 -11.16
C VAL A 11 -17.39 -15.53 -10.76
N ALA A 12 -16.52 -15.31 -9.78
CA ALA A 12 -16.13 -13.99 -9.32
C ALA A 12 -14.60 -13.89 -9.22
N ALA A 13 -14.10 -12.70 -9.45
CA ALA A 13 -12.73 -12.31 -9.13
C ALA A 13 -12.80 -11.13 -8.15
N TRP A 14 -11.92 -11.11 -7.16
CA TRP A 14 -11.80 -9.98 -6.27
C TRP A 14 -10.94 -8.89 -6.93
N ARG A 15 -11.15 -7.65 -6.54
CA ARG A 15 -10.30 -6.50 -6.85
C ARG A 15 -10.25 -5.57 -5.67
N TRP A 16 -9.19 -4.76 -5.60
CA TRP A 16 -9.14 -3.68 -4.62
C TRP A 16 -10.18 -2.61 -4.94
N ASP A 17 -10.86 -2.11 -3.91
CA ASP A 17 -11.75 -0.95 -4.02
C ASP A 17 -10.91 0.34 -4.11
N MET A 18 -10.36 0.59 -5.30
CA MET A 18 -9.54 1.75 -5.62
C MET A 18 -9.94 2.36 -6.96
N PRO A 19 -9.66 3.65 -7.19
CA PRO A 19 -9.80 4.31 -8.49
C PRO A 19 -9.29 3.46 -9.67
N GLU A 20 -9.95 3.56 -10.83
CA GLU A 20 -9.70 2.68 -12.00
C GLU A 20 -8.26 2.75 -12.57
N ASP A 21 -7.47 3.78 -12.22
CA ASP A 21 -6.11 4.05 -12.70
C ASP A 21 -5.03 3.95 -11.60
N ASP A 22 -5.25 3.14 -10.57
CA ASP A 22 -4.34 3.09 -9.43
C ASP A 22 -3.23 2.03 -9.62
N ASP A 23 -2.09 2.47 -10.18
CA ASP A 23 -0.81 1.78 -10.13
C ASP A 23 0.00 2.20 -8.90
N CYS A 24 0.88 1.32 -8.43
CA CYS A 24 1.81 1.68 -7.39
C CYS A 24 2.82 2.72 -7.92
N GLY A 25 2.76 3.96 -7.44
CA GLY A 25 3.63 5.05 -7.91
C GLY A 25 5.15 4.81 -7.81
N ILE A 26 5.59 3.76 -7.10
CA ILE A 26 6.99 3.34 -6.99
C ILE A 26 7.35 2.29 -8.05
N CYS A 27 6.63 1.17 -8.12
CA CYS A 27 6.97 0.07 -9.04
C CYS A 27 6.17 0.07 -10.36
N ARG A 28 5.18 0.96 -10.50
CA ARG A 28 4.29 1.12 -11.66
C ARG A 28 3.54 -0.15 -12.05
N VAL A 29 3.28 -1.03 -11.08
CA VAL A 29 2.47 -2.24 -11.26
C VAL A 29 1.09 -1.99 -10.66
N GLN A 30 0.04 -2.52 -11.30
CA GLN A 30 -1.34 -2.48 -10.81
C GLN A 30 -1.45 -3.16 -9.45
N PHE A 31 -2.32 -2.65 -8.58
CA PHE A 31 -2.51 -3.21 -7.23
C PHE A 31 -3.15 -4.60 -7.18
N ASP A 32 -3.85 -5.02 -8.24
CA ASP A 32 -4.34 -6.40 -8.39
C ASP A 32 -3.19 -7.40 -8.66
N GLY A 33 -2.01 -6.89 -9.03
CA GLY A 33 -0.78 -7.67 -9.19
C GLY A 33 0.13 -7.61 -7.96
N THR A 34 1.26 -8.30 -8.02
CA THR A 34 2.30 -8.24 -6.99
C THR A 34 3.42 -7.28 -7.37
N CYS A 35 4.08 -6.70 -6.37
CA CYS A 35 5.31 -5.96 -6.61
C CYS A 35 6.39 -6.87 -7.26
N PRO A 36 7.42 -6.32 -7.94
CA PRO A 36 8.45 -7.10 -8.63
C PRO A 36 9.25 -8.08 -7.75
N LYS A 37 9.21 -7.89 -6.42
CA LYS A 37 9.86 -8.75 -5.44
C LYS A 37 9.03 -9.98 -5.08
N CYS A 38 7.71 -9.91 -5.26
CA CYS A 38 6.76 -10.95 -4.87
C CYS A 38 6.34 -11.76 -6.10
N LYS A 39 6.49 -13.08 -6.03
CA LYS A 39 6.23 -13.99 -7.16
C LYS A 39 4.77 -14.39 -7.32
N PHE A 40 4.02 -14.50 -6.21
CA PHE A 40 2.63 -14.94 -6.20
C PHE A 40 1.77 -13.95 -5.43
N PRO A 41 0.55 -13.63 -5.91
CA PRO A 41 -0.41 -12.83 -5.16
C PRO A 41 -0.81 -13.56 -3.88
N GLY A 42 -0.81 -12.84 -2.76
CA GLY A 42 -1.07 -13.36 -1.42
C GLY A 42 -0.75 -12.34 -0.33
N ASP A 43 -0.72 -12.80 0.93
CA ASP A 43 -0.52 -11.94 2.12
C ASP A 43 0.87 -11.27 2.19
N ASP A 44 1.80 -11.66 1.32
CA ASP A 44 3.17 -11.17 1.32
C ASP A 44 3.30 -9.70 0.84
N CYS A 45 2.30 -9.17 0.13
CA CYS A 45 2.41 -7.84 -0.49
C CYS A 45 1.14 -7.00 -0.32
N PRO A 46 0.74 -6.65 0.91
CA PRO A 46 -0.45 -5.85 1.15
C PRO A 46 -0.30 -4.43 0.61
N ILE A 47 -1.44 -3.83 0.26
CA ILE A 47 -1.53 -2.43 -0.12
C ILE A 47 -1.63 -1.56 1.14
N ILE A 48 -0.79 -0.54 1.22
CA ILE A 48 -0.77 0.42 2.31
C ILE A 48 -1.18 1.78 1.77
N MET A 49 -2.19 2.39 2.40
CA MET A 49 -2.63 3.75 2.08
C MET A 49 -2.08 4.74 3.12
N GLY A 50 -1.49 5.83 2.65
CA GLY A 50 -1.08 6.94 3.49
C GLY A 50 -2.26 7.84 3.88
N GLN A 51 -2.10 8.63 4.94
CA GLN A 51 -3.02 9.73 5.28
C GLN A 51 -3.14 10.75 4.14
N CYS A 52 -2.09 10.88 3.33
CA CYS A 52 -2.06 11.69 2.10
C CYS A 52 -2.80 11.05 0.90
N THR A 53 -3.65 10.04 1.15
CA THR A 53 -4.45 9.28 0.17
C THR A 53 -3.67 8.57 -0.94
N HIS A 54 -2.34 8.52 -0.87
CA HIS A 54 -1.52 7.74 -1.81
C HIS A 54 -1.35 6.31 -1.32
N SER A 55 -1.56 5.35 -2.21
CA SER A 55 -1.42 3.91 -1.95
C SER A 55 -0.13 3.35 -2.54
N PHE A 56 0.48 2.38 -1.86
CA PHE A 56 1.69 1.70 -2.32
C PHE A 56 1.67 0.24 -1.90
N HIS A 57 2.38 -0.62 -2.63
CA HIS A 57 2.75 -1.94 -2.11
C HIS A 57 3.65 -1.80 -0.90
N MET A 58 3.44 -2.61 0.16
CA MET A 58 4.24 -2.56 1.39
C MET A 58 5.75 -2.64 1.12
N HIS A 59 6.21 -3.60 0.31
CA HIS A 59 7.63 -3.75 -0.01
C HIS A 59 8.22 -2.57 -0.78
N CYS A 60 7.43 -1.94 -1.64
CA CYS A 60 7.86 -0.77 -2.38
C CYS A 60 8.03 0.43 -1.44
N LEU A 61 7.06 0.64 -0.55
CA LEU A 61 7.10 1.70 0.44
C LEU A 61 8.23 1.50 1.47
N ASP A 62 8.39 0.29 1.99
CA ASP A 62 9.44 -0.06 2.95
C ASP A 62 10.83 0.19 2.36
N THR A 63 11.05 -0.22 1.10
CA THR A 63 12.30 0.05 0.39
C THR A 63 12.55 1.56 0.21
N TRP A 64 11.50 2.34 0.00
CA TRP A 64 11.59 3.80 -0.14
C TRP A 64 11.91 4.48 1.19
N ILE A 65 11.13 4.22 2.26
CA ILE A 65 11.30 4.87 3.57
C ILE A 65 12.66 4.54 4.20
N LYS A 66 13.20 3.33 3.95
CA LYS A 66 14.54 2.93 4.41
C LYS A 66 15.68 3.69 3.72
N GLN A 67 15.43 4.33 2.58
CA GLN A 67 16.44 5.19 1.96
C GLN A 67 16.54 6.50 2.74
N GLU A 68 17.75 6.85 3.18
CA GLU A 68 18.02 8.08 3.93
C GLU A 68 17.60 9.35 3.18
N SER A 69 17.69 9.33 1.85
CA SER A 69 17.26 10.42 0.97
C SER A 69 15.75 10.67 0.97
N SER A 70 14.94 9.66 1.32
CA SER A 70 13.48 9.79 1.35
C SER A 70 12.99 10.65 2.51
N GLN A 71 13.78 10.74 3.60
CA GLN A 71 13.42 11.42 4.84
C GLN A 71 12.04 11.01 5.38
N GLY A 72 11.61 9.76 5.14
CA GLY A 72 10.29 9.25 5.55
C GLY A 72 9.11 9.95 4.87
N ARG A 73 9.31 10.54 3.68
CA ARG A 73 8.27 11.27 2.95
C ARG A 73 7.62 10.42 1.87
N CYS A 74 6.36 10.73 1.60
CA CYS A 74 5.59 10.15 0.49
C CYS A 74 6.28 10.43 -0.86
N PRO A 75 6.49 9.42 -1.73
CA PRO A 75 7.07 9.61 -3.06
C PRO A 75 6.30 10.60 -3.95
N MET A 76 4.98 10.69 -3.76
CA MET A 76 4.09 11.46 -4.65
C MET A 76 3.92 12.91 -4.20
N CYS A 77 3.63 13.14 -2.92
CA CYS A 77 3.35 14.48 -2.40
C CYS A 77 4.43 15.07 -1.48
N ARG A 78 5.50 14.31 -1.17
CA ARG A 78 6.60 14.70 -0.27
C ARG A 78 6.19 15.08 1.16
N GLN A 79 4.95 14.82 1.56
CA GLN A 79 4.52 14.94 2.94
C GLN A 79 5.10 13.80 3.78
N VAL A 80 5.29 14.01 5.08
CA VAL A 80 5.70 12.94 6.01
C VAL A 80 4.69 11.79 5.90
N PHE A 81 5.18 10.59 5.59
CA PHE A 81 4.31 9.45 5.32
C PHE A 81 3.79 8.88 6.64
N ARG A 82 2.46 8.88 6.82
CA ARG A 82 1.76 8.25 7.95
C ARG A 82 0.75 7.25 7.41
N ILE A 83 0.73 6.04 7.95
CA ILE A 83 -0.18 4.98 7.51
C ILE A 83 -1.61 5.31 7.98
N LYS A 84 -2.59 5.16 7.09
CA LYS A 84 -4.01 5.33 7.41
C LYS A 84 -4.50 4.08 8.16
N GLY A 85 -4.72 4.19 9.47
CA GLY A 85 -5.34 3.12 10.28
C GLY A 85 -4.53 2.63 11.48
N THR A 86 -3.25 2.99 11.59
CA THR A 86 -2.50 2.82 12.84
C THR A 86 -2.67 4.08 13.68
N ALA A 87 -3.42 3.97 14.78
CA ALA A 87 -3.27 4.91 15.88
C ALA A 87 -1.79 4.91 16.28
N ASP A 88 -1.23 6.12 16.34
CA ASP A 88 0.15 6.44 16.61
C ASP A 88 0.76 5.58 17.73
N GLN A 89 1.74 4.73 17.40
CA GLN A 89 2.66 4.12 18.35
C GLN A 89 4.06 4.12 17.74
N SER A 90 4.64 5.30 17.57
CA SER A 90 6.10 5.45 17.59
C SER A 90 6.52 6.89 17.94
N GLU A 91 6.03 7.39 19.07
CA GLU A 91 6.84 8.26 19.93
C GLU A 91 7.74 7.37 20.81
N ALA A 92 8.94 7.07 20.33
CA ALA A 92 10.12 6.66 21.11
C ALA A 92 11.30 6.57 20.10
N GLN A 93 12.37 7.37 20.15
CA GLN A 93 13.08 7.95 21.29
C GLN A 93 13.59 9.37 21.03
N PRO A 94 13.77 10.17 22.09
CA PRO A 94 14.45 11.46 22.04
C PRO A 94 15.95 11.29 21.77
N GLU A 95 16.53 12.29 21.10
CA GLU A 95 17.96 12.58 21.05
C GLU A 95 18.65 12.33 22.40
N GLN A 96 19.65 11.45 22.40
CA GLN A 96 20.70 11.44 23.41
C GLN A 96 22.02 11.77 22.72
N THR A 97 22.32 13.05 22.64
CA THR A 97 23.70 13.52 22.56
C THR A 97 24.25 13.59 23.99
N PRO A 98 25.30 12.84 24.34
CA PRO A 98 26.24 13.32 25.34
C PRO A 98 27.30 14.15 24.62
N GLU A 99 27.19 15.48 24.78
CA GLU A 99 28.34 16.37 24.67
C GLU A 99 29.37 16.03 25.75
N SER A 100 30.64 16.02 25.33
CA SER A 100 31.90 16.07 26.12
C SER A 100 32.34 14.82 26.87
#